data_AF-A0A9Q1RKC2-F1
#
_entry.id   AF-A0A9Q1RKC2-F1
#
_cell.length_a   1.000
_cell.length_b   1.000
_cell.length_c   1.000
_cell.angle_alpha   90.00
_cell.angle_beta   90.00
_cell.angle_gamma   90.00
#
_symmetry.space_group_name_H-M   'P 1'
#
loop_
_entity.id
_entity.type
_entity.pdbx_description
1 polymer ?
#
loop_
_entity_poly.entity_id
_entity_poly.type
_entity_poly.pdbx_seq_one_letter_code
_entity_poly.pdbx_strand_id
1 'polypeptide(L)'
;MTSTSGTTKEQVENTADSSEGKIQLKLNSGSFYLPHPAKAKTGGEDAHFICATTQAIGVADGVGRWAYLVVLVIGLAWLRRKITVAPGDVLVAGTDGLFDNLYDADITGVVIRAVEDGLGPQMTAQKIAALAQQRGMDQTKPSPFSDAAKEAGFEYHGGKLDDITVVVSYVTNNANL
;
A
#
# COMPACT_ATOMS: atom_id res chain seq x y z
N MET A 1 -47.66 -62.56 -26.42
CA MET A 1 -46.56 -62.03 -25.59
C MET A 1 -46.53 -60.52 -25.81
N THR A 2 -46.82 -59.77 -24.75
CA THR A 2 -47.06 -58.32 -24.59
C THR A 2 -45.81 -57.48 -24.92
N SER A 3 -45.87 -56.40 -25.71
CA SER A 3 -46.36 -55.00 -25.47
C SER A 3 -45.41 -54.08 -24.67
N THR A 4 -44.98 -53.01 -25.35
CA THR A 4 -44.76 -51.60 -24.90
C THR A 4 -43.64 -51.17 -23.95
N SER A 5 -43.07 -50.01 -24.33
CA SER A 5 -42.25 -49.05 -23.59
C SER A 5 -42.83 -48.66 -22.22
N GLY A 6 -41.94 -48.40 -21.24
CA GLY A 6 -42.30 -47.83 -19.94
C GLY A 6 -41.15 -47.01 -19.34
N THR A 7 -41.47 -45.80 -18.90
CA THR A 7 -40.60 -44.80 -18.28
C THR A 7 -40.68 -44.88 -16.75
N THR A 8 -39.56 -44.55 -16.07
CA THR A 8 -39.36 -44.05 -14.68
C THR A 8 -39.59 -44.93 -13.45
N LYS A 9 -38.55 -44.98 -12.59
CA LYS A 9 -38.45 -44.63 -11.14
C LYS A 9 -37.31 -45.46 -10.51
N GLU A 10 -36.53 -45.09 -9.50
CA GLU A 10 -36.19 -43.89 -8.70
C GLU A 10 -35.20 -44.44 -7.63
N GLN A 11 -34.44 -43.55 -6.97
CA GLN A 11 -33.65 -43.76 -5.75
C GLN A 11 -32.19 -44.25 -5.90
N VAL A 12 -31.19 -43.74 -5.18
CA VAL A 12 -30.90 -42.55 -4.36
C VAL A 12 -29.44 -42.79 -3.93
N GLU A 13 -28.54 -41.84 -4.12
CA GLU A 13 -27.61 -41.40 -3.06
C GLU A 13 -26.80 -40.18 -3.50
N ASN A 14 -27.07 -39.07 -2.81
CA ASN A 14 -26.19 -37.94 -2.63
C ASN A 14 -24.78 -38.40 -2.25
N THR A 15 -23.74 -37.70 -2.70
CA THR A 15 -22.69 -37.25 -1.78
C THR A 15 -22.01 -35.97 -2.32
N ALA A 16 -22.21 -34.91 -1.55
CA ALA A 16 -21.33 -33.77 -1.28
C ALA A 16 -20.86 -32.87 -2.44
N ASP A 17 -21.60 -31.76 -2.56
CA ASP A 17 -21.08 -30.39 -2.60
C ASP A 17 -19.68 -30.23 -1.99
N SER A 18 -18.72 -29.77 -2.80
CA SER A 18 -17.51 -29.09 -2.34
C SER A 18 -17.42 -27.73 -3.03
N SER A 19 -18.39 -26.86 -2.77
CA SER A 19 -18.24 -25.42 -2.95
C SER A 19 -17.21 -24.90 -1.94
N GLU A 20 -15.93 -25.09 -2.22
CA GLU A 20 -14.87 -24.32 -1.58
C GLU A 20 -15.11 -22.84 -1.92
N GLY A 21 -15.74 -22.12 -0.99
CA GLY A 21 -15.99 -20.70 -1.11
C GLY A 21 -14.69 -19.96 -1.37
N LYS A 22 -14.52 -19.45 -2.60
CA LYS A 22 -13.35 -18.68 -2.99
C LYS A 22 -13.25 -17.46 -2.08
N ILE A 23 -12.25 -17.45 -1.19
CA ILE A 23 -11.98 -16.32 -0.31
C ILE A 23 -11.72 -15.09 -1.18
N GLN A 24 -12.66 -14.16 -1.20
CA GLN A 24 -12.49 -12.90 -1.89
C GLN A 24 -11.77 -11.95 -0.94
N LEU A 25 -10.64 -11.39 -1.36
CA LEU A 25 -9.85 -10.45 -0.56
C LEU A 25 -10.28 -9.01 -0.82
N LYS A 26 -10.03 -8.14 0.16
CA LYS A 26 -10.25 -6.71 0.08
C LYS A 26 -9.06 -5.91 0.59
N LEU A 27 -8.69 -4.87 -0.14
CA LEU A 27 -7.78 -3.83 0.33
C LEU A 27 -8.60 -2.75 1.04
N ASN A 28 -8.45 -2.67 2.36
CA ASN A 28 -8.88 -1.52 3.14
C ASN A 28 -7.72 -0.54 3.21
N SER A 29 -7.84 0.60 2.53
CA SER A 29 -6.72 1.51 2.32
C SER A 29 -6.97 2.87 2.96
N GLY A 30 -5.89 3.48 3.44
CA GLY A 30 -5.84 4.87 3.89
C GLY A 30 -4.54 5.50 3.46
N SER A 31 -4.51 6.83 3.38
CA SER A 31 -3.34 7.57 2.93
C SER A 31 -3.12 8.83 3.72
N PHE A 32 -1.88 9.29 3.78
CA PHE A 32 -1.54 10.56 4.39
C PHE A 32 -0.47 11.25 3.58
N TYR A 33 -0.63 12.55 3.40
CA TYR A 33 0.26 13.39 2.63
C TYR A 33 0.68 14.60 3.46
N LEU A 34 1.99 14.79 3.60
CA LEU A 34 2.61 15.93 4.26
C LEU A 34 3.53 16.63 3.26
N PRO A 35 3.14 17.79 2.69
CA PRO A 35 4.04 18.54 1.84
C PRO A 35 5.20 19.10 2.68
N HIS A 36 6.36 19.19 2.07
CA HIS A 36 7.53 19.88 2.60
C HIS A 36 7.13 21.30 3.04
N PRO A 37 7.54 21.78 4.22
CA PRO A 37 7.11 23.08 4.75
C PRO A 37 7.32 24.25 3.77
N ALA A 38 8.43 24.25 3.01
CA ALA A 38 8.72 25.26 2.00
C ALA A 38 7.77 25.22 0.78
N LYS A 39 7.16 24.06 0.50
CA LYS A 39 6.22 23.83 -0.62
C LYS A 39 4.75 23.78 -0.17
N ALA A 40 4.47 24.03 1.12
CA ALA A 40 3.13 23.94 1.69
C ALA A 40 2.12 24.87 0.99
N LYS A 41 2.54 26.07 0.59
CA LYS A 41 1.69 27.04 -0.13
C LYS A 41 1.30 26.59 -1.54
N THR A 42 2.09 25.71 -2.13
CA THR A 42 1.87 25.18 -3.47
C THR A 42 1.25 23.78 -3.41
N GLY A 43 1.07 23.19 -2.23
CA GLY A 43 0.50 21.86 -2.06
C GLY A 43 1.48 20.71 -2.31
N GLY A 44 2.79 21.00 -2.29
CA GLY A 44 3.89 20.06 -2.61
C GLY A 44 3.79 19.47 -4.02
N GLU A 45 4.53 18.39 -4.28
CA GLU A 45 4.77 17.84 -5.61
C GLU A 45 4.38 16.36 -5.72
N ASP A 46 4.15 15.63 -4.63
CA ASP A 46 3.71 14.24 -4.69
C ASP A 46 2.23 14.06 -5.08
N ALA A 47 1.89 12.85 -5.53
CA ALA A 47 0.52 12.41 -5.71
C ALA A 47 0.29 10.97 -5.24
N HIS A 48 -0.97 10.67 -4.91
CA HIS A 48 -1.44 9.31 -4.66
C HIS A 48 -2.89 9.13 -5.12
N PHE A 49 -3.30 7.87 -5.28
CA PHE A 49 -4.70 7.51 -5.43
C PHE A 49 -5.03 6.19 -4.73
N ILE A 50 -6.29 6.04 -4.33
CA ILE A 50 -6.89 4.81 -3.84
C ILE A 50 -8.13 4.56 -4.68
N CYS A 51 -8.17 3.44 -5.42
CA CYS A 51 -9.34 3.01 -6.19
C CYS A 51 -9.95 1.77 -5.52
N ALA A 52 -10.98 1.98 -4.72
CA ALA A 52 -11.66 0.90 -4.00
C ALA A 52 -12.31 -0.12 -4.96
N THR A 53 -12.81 0.33 -6.12
CA THR A 53 -13.49 -0.53 -7.11
C THR A 53 -12.56 -1.54 -7.75
N THR A 54 -11.34 -1.13 -8.09
CA THR A 54 -10.33 -1.99 -8.73
C THR A 54 -9.32 -2.57 -7.75
N GLN A 55 -9.42 -2.20 -6.46
CA GLN A 55 -8.44 -2.55 -5.43
C GLN A 55 -7.02 -2.17 -5.84
N ALA A 56 -6.86 -0.94 -6.35
CA ALA A 56 -5.59 -0.41 -6.80
C ALA A 56 -5.19 0.81 -5.96
N ILE A 57 -3.90 0.88 -5.61
CA ILE A 57 -3.28 2.05 -5.01
C ILE A 57 -2.12 2.51 -5.90
N GLY A 58 -1.79 3.80 -5.82
CA GLY A 58 -0.62 4.34 -6.48
C GLY A 58 -0.05 5.51 -5.70
N VAL A 59 1.27 5.63 -5.78
CA VAL A 59 2.07 6.76 -5.25
C VAL A 59 3.00 7.22 -6.36
N ALA A 60 3.20 8.54 -6.45
CA ALA A 60 4.09 9.16 -7.41
C ALA A 60 4.85 10.28 -6.71
N ASP A 61 6.17 10.20 -6.79
CA ASP A 61 7.10 11.25 -6.41
C ASP A 61 7.16 12.30 -7.53
N GLY A 62 6.99 13.57 -7.16
CA GLY A 62 7.19 14.70 -8.07
C GLY A 62 6.32 14.69 -9.34
N VAL A 63 5.00 14.88 -9.22
CA VAL A 63 4.12 15.23 -10.34
C VAL A 63 4.28 16.71 -10.70
N GLY A 64 5.08 16.98 -11.73
CA GLY A 64 5.39 18.33 -12.20
C GLY A 64 4.16 19.25 -12.33
N ARG A 65 4.32 20.49 -11.85
CA ARG A 65 3.29 21.53 -11.78
C ARG A 65 3.01 22.17 -13.15
N TRP A 66 2.43 21.43 -14.10
CA TRP A 66 1.84 21.98 -15.32
C TRP A 66 0.44 21.40 -15.54
N ALA A 67 -0.53 22.30 -15.61
CA ALA A 67 -1.93 21.99 -15.81
C ALA A 67 -2.20 21.37 -17.19
N TYR A 68 -3.19 20.48 -17.20
CA TYR A 68 -3.80 19.79 -18.36
C TYR A 68 -2.92 18.73 -19.02
N LEU A 69 -3.26 17.46 -18.72
CA LEU A 69 -2.72 16.23 -19.28
C LEU A 69 -1.48 15.69 -18.57
N VAL A 70 -1.70 14.85 -17.55
CA VAL A 70 -0.69 13.90 -17.09
C VAL A 70 -0.51 12.86 -18.19
N VAL A 71 0.38 13.13 -19.15
CA VAL A 71 0.91 12.07 -20.00
C VAL A 71 1.95 11.36 -19.15
N LEU A 72 1.57 10.23 -18.58
CA LEU A 72 2.51 9.29 -17.99
C LEU A 72 3.39 8.75 -19.12
N VAL A 73 4.51 9.42 -19.42
CA VAL A 73 5.51 8.90 -20.37
C VAL A 73 6.32 7.83 -19.63
N ILE A 74 5.76 6.62 -19.63
CA ILE A 74 6.38 5.44 -19.02
C ILE A 74 7.34 4.76 -20.00
N GLY A 75 8.52 5.35 -20.11
CA GLY A 75 9.63 4.86 -20.92
C GLY A 75 10.74 4.22 -20.09
N LEU A 76 10.44 3.34 -19.13
CA LEU A 76 11.42 2.39 -18.56
C LEU A 76 10.69 1.09 -18.22
N ALA A 77 11.33 -0.05 -18.47
CA ALA A 77 10.75 -1.38 -18.32
C ALA A 77 10.14 -1.58 -16.93
N TRP A 78 8.81 -1.50 -16.84
CA TRP A 78 8.07 -1.76 -15.61
C TRP A 78 8.38 -3.17 -15.11
N LEU A 79 8.91 -3.28 -13.90
CA LEU A 79 9.02 -4.57 -13.23
C LEU A 79 7.63 -4.96 -12.70
N ARG A 80 6.90 -5.79 -13.46
CA ARG A 80 5.65 -6.38 -12.98
C ARG A 80 5.97 -7.60 -12.12
N ARG A 81 5.74 -7.50 -10.81
CA ARG A 81 5.76 -8.65 -9.91
C ARG A 81 4.34 -8.98 -9.44
N LYS A 82 4.05 -10.27 -9.34
CA LYS A 82 2.87 -10.78 -8.66
C LYS A 82 3.31 -11.22 -7.26
N ILE A 83 2.68 -10.67 -6.24
CA ILE A 83 2.90 -11.05 -4.85
C ILE A 83 1.59 -11.68 -4.37
N THR A 84 1.66 -12.89 -3.84
CA THR A 84 0.51 -13.53 -3.20
C THR A 84 0.30 -12.89 -1.84
N VAL A 85 -0.95 -12.55 -1.53
CA VAL A 85 -1.34 -11.93 -0.26
C VAL A 85 -2.41 -12.77 0.45
N ALA A 86 -2.47 -12.65 1.77
CA ALA A 86 -3.42 -13.29 2.65
C ALA A 86 -4.08 -12.26 3.59
N PRO A 87 -5.24 -12.58 4.18
CA PRO A 87 -5.85 -11.74 5.21
C PRO A 87 -4.87 -11.53 6.38
N GLY A 88 -4.74 -10.28 6.81
CA GLY A 88 -3.76 -9.87 7.83
C GLY A 88 -2.48 -9.26 7.26
N ASP A 89 -2.22 -9.42 5.96
CA ASP A 89 -1.10 -8.73 5.32
C ASP A 89 -1.33 -7.21 5.29
N VAL A 90 -0.24 -6.45 5.44
CA VAL A 90 -0.24 -4.99 5.36
C VAL A 90 0.69 -4.54 4.24
N LEU A 91 0.15 -3.79 3.28
CA LEU A 91 0.92 -3.12 2.26
C LEU A 91 1.19 -1.69 2.70
N VAL A 92 2.46 -1.27 2.65
CA VAL A 92 2.88 0.11 2.83
C VAL A 92 3.57 0.56 1.55
N ALA A 93 3.08 1.63 0.95
CA ALA A 93 3.68 2.29 -0.20
C ALA A 93 3.90 3.76 0.13
N GLY A 94 4.93 4.38 -0.46
CA GLY A 94 5.20 5.79 -0.26
C GLY A 94 6.23 6.35 -1.25
N THR A 95 6.51 7.64 -1.14
CA THR A 95 7.52 8.38 -1.91
C THR A 95 8.86 8.40 -1.20
N ASP A 96 9.89 9.01 -1.81
CA ASP A 96 11.24 9.07 -1.25
C ASP A 96 11.28 9.74 0.13
N GLY A 97 10.46 10.76 0.38
CA GLY A 97 10.36 11.40 1.70
C GLY A 97 10.03 10.44 2.86
N LEU A 98 9.36 9.30 2.59
CA LEU A 98 9.21 8.21 3.55
C LEU A 98 10.51 7.41 3.71
N PHE A 99 10.99 6.83 2.62
CA PHE A 99 12.04 5.81 2.64
C PHE A 99 13.46 6.39 2.82
N ASP A 100 13.66 7.67 2.55
CA ASP A 100 14.90 8.39 2.85
C ASP A 100 15.11 8.55 4.36
N ASN A 101 14.02 8.50 5.16
CA ASN A 101 14.03 8.89 6.56
C ASN A 101 13.70 7.77 7.54
N LEU A 102 13.02 6.69 7.11
CA LEU A 102 12.66 5.55 7.97
C LEU A 102 13.27 4.25 7.46
N TYR A 103 13.84 3.48 8.38
CA TYR A 103 14.24 2.10 8.09
C TYR A 103 13.01 1.19 8.06
N ASP A 104 13.11 0.04 7.39
CA ASP A 104 12.05 -0.98 7.34
C ASP A 104 11.55 -1.39 8.74
N ALA A 105 12.48 -1.45 9.71
CA ALA A 105 12.17 -1.77 11.10
C ALA A 105 11.32 -0.68 11.79
N ASP A 106 11.53 0.60 11.47
CA ASP A 106 10.71 1.70 11.99
C ASP A 106 9.29 1.62 11.45
N ILE A 107 9.15 1.44 10.13
CA ILE A 107 7.86 1.31 9.44
C ILE A 107 7.08 0.12 10.02
N THR A 108 7.73 -1.05 10.07
CA THR A 108 7.16 -2.27 10.62
C THR A 108 6.76 -2.10 12.09
N GLY A 109 7.60 -1.43 12.89
CA GLY A 109 7.32 -1.15 14.29
C GLY A 109 6.11 -0.24 14.51
N VAL A 110 5.81 0.66 13.58
CA VAL A 110 4.58 1.47 13.60
C VAL A 110 3.37 0.63 13.19
N VAL A 111 3.50 -0.18 12.15
CA VAL A 111 2.41 -1.05 11.66
C VAL A 111 1.98 -2.06 12.71
N ILE A 112 2.93 -2.76 13.36
CA ILE A 112 2.63 -3.75 14.41
C ILE A 112 1.82 -3.09 15.53
N ARG A 113 2.32 -1.97 16.07
CA ARG A 113 1.62 -1.23 17.13
C ARG A 113 0.25 -0.75 16.69
N ALA A 114 0.10 -0.28 15.45
CA ALA A 114 -1.18 0.16 14.94
C ALA A 114 -2.20 -0.98 14.83
N VAL A 115 -1.76 -2.17 14.40
CA VAL A 115 -2.61 -3.37 14.33
C VAL A 115 -3.00 -3.85 15.73
N GLU A 116 -2.04 -3.89 16.68
CA GLU A 116 -2.28 -4.23 18.09
C GLU A 116 -3.29 -3.28 18.76
N ASP A 117 -3.17 -1.97 18.46
CA ASP A 117 -4.07 -0.92 18.94
C ASP A 117 -5.44 -0.91 18.21
N GLY A 118 -5.64 -1.77 17.20
CA GLY A 118 -6.86 -1.80 16.40
C GLY A 118 -7.07 -0.57 15.49
N LEU A 119 -5.99 0.14 15.15
CA LEU A 119 -6.04 1.34 14.31
C LEU A 119 -6.19 0.99 12.84
N GLY A 120 -7.10 1.70 12.18
CA GLY A 120 -7.30 1.58 10.74
C GLY A 120 -6.15 2.14 9.90
N PRO A 121 -6.08 1.78 8.60
CA PRO A 121 -4.97 2.11 7.71
C PRO A 121 -4.74 3.62 7.54
N GLN A 122 -5.80 4.44 7.66
CA GLN A 122 -5.71 5.90 7.61
C GLN A 122 -4.85 6.47 8.75
N MET A 123 -5.11 6.04 9.99
CA MET A 123 -4.35 6.48 11.16
C MET A 123 -2.93 5.91 11.14
N THR A 124 -2.75 4.70 10.63
CA THR A 124 -1.43 4.08 10.45
C THR A 124 -0.59 4.86 9.45
N ALA A 125 -1.15 5.22 8.29
CA ALA A 125 -0.47 6.06 7.29
C ALA A 125 -0.05 7.41 7.90
N GLN A 126 -0.94 8.04 8.68
CA GLN A 126 -0.63 9.28 9.39
C GLN A 126 0.52 9.11 10.40
N LYS A 127 0.52 8.04 11.21
CA LYS A 127 1.58 7.76 12.19
C LYS A 127 2.94 7.53 11.51
N ILE A 128 2.95 6.78 10.40
CA ILE A 128 4.16 6.54 9.60
C ILE A 128 4.69 7.86 9.03
N ALA A 129 3.83 8.65 8.39
CA ALA A 129 4.22 9.92 7.79
C ALA A 129 4.74 10.93 8.84
N ALA A 130 4.09 10.99 10.01
CA ALA A 130 4.54 11.84 11.11
C ALA A 130 5.92 11.44 11.64
N LEU A 131 6.18 10.13 11.76
CA LEU A 131 7.50 9.63 12.15
C LEU A 131 8.55 9.96 11.08
N ALA A 132 8.24 9.76 9.80
CA ALA A 132 9.13 10.10 8.69
C ALA A 132 9.49 11.59 8.70
N GLN A 133 8.50 12.48 8.88
CA GLN A 133 8.74 13.92 9.00
C GLN A 133 9.65 14.24 10.20
N GLN A 134 9.38 13.63 11.36
CA GLN A 134 10.20 13.82 12.55
C GLN A 134 11.66 13.42 12.30
N ARG A 135 11.91 12.30 11.59
CA ARG A 135 13.26 11.85 11.24
C ARG A 135 13.91 12.73 10.17
N GLY A 136 13.15 13.16 9.17
CA GLY A 136 13.63 14.11 8.14
C GLY A 136 14.09 15.46 8.71
N MET A 137 13.46 15.92 9.80
CA MET A 137 13.89 17.13 10.50
C MET A 137 15.11 16.94 11.40
N ASP A 138 15.46 15.70 11.78
CA ASP A 138 16.58 15.41 12.67
C ASP A 138 17.90 15.36 11.90
N GLN A 139 18.64 16.47 11.94
CA GLN A 139 19.93 16.60 11.24
C GLN A 139 21.10 15.87 11.93
N THR A 140 20.84 15.19 13.06
CA THR A 140 21.90 14.58 13.89
C THR A 140 21.93 13.06 13.83
N LYS A 141 20.80 12.42 13.55
CA LYS A 141 20.70 10.96 13.51
C LYS A 141 20.90 10.42 12.10
N PRO A 142 21.53 9.24 11.96
CA PRO A 142 21.62 8.60 10.66
C PRO A 142 20.22 8.22 10.15
N SER A 143 20.03 8.44 8.86
CA SER A 143 18.87 8.06 8.07
C SER A 143 19.29 7.11 6.93
N PRO A 144 18.37 6.33 6.37
CA PRO A 144 18.64 5.54 5.16
C PRO A 144 19.29 6.36 4.04
N PHE A 145 18.83 7.60 3.81
CA PHE A 145 19.43 8.49 2.83
C PHE A 145 20.88 8.83 3.17
N SER A 146 21.16 9.21 4.43
CA SER A 146 22.52 9.54 4.85
C SER A 146 23.48 8.36 4.76
N ASP A 147 22.98 7.14 5.00
CA ASP A 147 23.79 5.93 4.93
C ASP A 147 24.05 5.55 3.47
N ALA A 148 23.04 5.62 2.59
CA ALA A 148 23.22 5.44 1.15
C ALA A 148 24.16 6.50 0.55
N ALA A 149 24.10 7.75 1.00
CA ALA A 149 25.01 8.81 0.58
C ALA A 149 26.47 8.47 0.94
N LYS A 150 26.71 8.00 2.18
CA LYS A 150 28.04 7.55 2.63
C LYS A 150 28.56 6.36 1.82
N GLU A 151 27.70 5.38 1.54
CA GLU A 151 28.05 4.22 0.70
C GLU A 151 28.40 4.63 -0.73
N ALA A 152 27.76 5.66 -1.26
CA ALA A 152 28.08 6.26 -2.55
C ALA A 152 29.30 7.21 -2.52
N GLY A 153 29.93 7.40 -1.35
CA GLY A 153 31.12 8.23 -1.18
C GLY A 153 30.86 9.72 -0.95
N PHE A 154 29.62 10.10 -0.61
CA PHE A 154 29.23 11.46 -0.28
C PHE A 154 29.11 11.65 1.24
N GLU A 155 29.56 12.79 1.76
CA GLU A 155 29.30 13.16 3.15
C GLU A 155 27.92 13.82 3.28
N TYR A 156 26.99 13.11 3.93
CA TYR A 156 25.70 13.63 4.34
C TYR A 156 25.37 13.12 5.76
N HIS A 157 24.78 13.98 6.59
CA HIS A 157 24.41 13.67 7.96
C HIS A 157 22.96 14.08 8.21
N GLY A 158 22.23 13.26 8.98
CA GLY A 158 20.84 13.57 9.33
C GLY A 158 19.80 13.00 8.39
N GLY A 159 18.53 13.35 8.65
CA GLY A 159 17.42 13.11 7.74
C GLY A 159 17.36 14.12 6.58
N LYS A 160 16.63 13.74 5.53
CA LYS A 160 16.33 14.55 4.35
C LYS A 160 14.84 14.89 4.36
N LEU A 161 14.49 16.08 4.81
CA LEU A 161 13.10 16.53 4.81
C LEU A 161 12.60 16.71 3.36
N ASP A 162 11.50 16.06 2.99
CA ASP A 162 10.87 16.18 1.67
C ASP A 162 9.33 16.14 1.75
N ASP A 163 8.64 16.18 0.61
CA ASP A 163 7.24 15.78 0.50
C ASP A 163 7.10 14.30 0.92
N ILE A 164 6.13 14.00 1.79
CA ILE A 164 5.93 12.66 2.33
C ILE A 164 4.54 12.19 1.96
N THR A 165 4.49 11.16 1.12
CA THR A 165 3.25 10.47 0.79
C THR A 165 3.32 9.03 1.29
N VAL A 166 2.30 8.61 2.02
CA VAL A 166 2.17 7.23 2.53
C VAL A 166 0.78 6.71 2.21
N VAL A 167 0.70 5.51 1.63
CA VAL A 167 -0.52 4.73 1.45
C VAL A 167 -0.35 3.41 2.19
N VAL A 168 -1.27 3.12 3.10
CA VAL A 168 -1.33 1.85 3.85
C VAL A 168 -2.57 1.10 3.42
N SER A 169 -2.45 -0.20 3.16
CA SER A 169 -3.59 -1.07 2.87
C SER A 169 -3.54 -2.32 3.72
N TYR A 170 -4.62 -2.59 4.45
CA TYR A 170 -4.83 -3.83 5.17
C TYR A 170 -5.57 -4.81 4.26
N VAL A 171 -5.01 -6.01 4.11
CA VAL A 171 -5.66 -7.09 3.38
C VAL A 171 -6.64 -7.78 4.32
N THR A 172 -7.91 -7.74 3.99
CA THR A 172 -8.97 -8.37 4.77
C THR A 172 -9.76 -9.36 3.92
N ASN A 173 -10.48 -10.26 4.58
CA ASN A 173 -11.54 -11.00 3.89
C ASN A 173 -12.64 -10.04 3.46
N ASN A 174 -13.17 -10.23 2.25
CA ASN A 174 -14.44 -9.67 1.83
C ASN A 174 -15.53 -10.54 2.45
N ALA A 175 -15.83 -10.29 3.72
CA ALA A 175 -17.05 -10.85 4.31
C ALA A 175 -18.23 -10.17 3.61
N ASN A 176 -18.98 -10.92 2.80
CA ASN A 176 -20.35 -10.54 2.50
C ASN A 176 -21.09 -10.58 3.85
N LEU A 177 -21.26 -9.42 4.49
CA LEU A 177 -22.27 -9.25 5.53
C LEU A 177 -23.65 -9.28 4.90
#